data_AF-A0A972RTG8-F1
#
_entry.id   AF-A0A972RTG8-F1
#
_cell.length_a   1.000
_cell.length_b   1.000
_cell.length_c   1.000
_cell.angle_alpha   90.00
_cell.angle_beta   90.00
_cell.angle_gamma   90.00
#
_symmetry.space_group_name_H-M   'P 1'
#
loop_
_entity.id
_entity.type
_entity.pdbx_description
1 polymer ?
#
loop_
_entity_poly.entity_id
_entity_poly.type
_entity_poly.pdbx_seq_one_letter_code
_entity_poly.pdbx_strand_id
1 'polypeptide(L)'
;RYIHQRLLNSNQFEIANQIKKKNIDFIYKVTKGNFRECSKLMYTTFEIYQYYEKHDPSQFSRDKFSQKFLEMAAIAIGAIDV
;
A
#
# COMPACT_ATOMS: atom_id res chain seq x y z
N ARG A 1 -17.63 11.75 2.32
CA ARG A 1 -17.16 12.36 1.05
C ARG A 1 -15.67 12.73 1.03
N TYR A 2 -14.90 12.54 2.11
CA TYR A 2 -13.47 12.91 2.17
C TYR A 2 -12.51 11.85 1.62
N ILE A 3 -12.89 10.56 1.70
CA ILE A 3 -12.02 9.42 1.30
C ILE A 3 -11.94 9.27 -0.22
N HIS A 4 -13.05 9.49 -0.94
CA HIS A 4 -13.09 9.42 -2.40
C HIS A 4 -12.23 10.49 -3.09
N GLN A 5 -12.08 11.67 -2.49
CA GLN A 5 -11.24 12.74 -3.05
C GLN A 5 -9.74 12.47 -2.87
N ARG A 6 -9.35 11.74 -1.81
CA ARG A 6 -7.95 11.32 -1.60
C ARG A 6 -7.52 10.16 -2.49
N LEU A 7 -8.46 9.30 -2.90
CA LEU A 7 -8.22 8.18 -3.83
C LEU A 7 -8.03 8.64 -5.29
N LEU A 8 -8.51 9.82 -5.63
CA LEU A 8 -8.37 10.45 -6.97
C LEU A 8 -7.12 11.32 -7.08
N ASN A 9 -6.17 11.22 -6.15
CA ASN A 9 -4.85 11.78 -6.36
C ASN A 9 -4.16 10.93 -7.44
N SER A 10 -3.87 11.55 -8.58
CA SER A 10 -3.21 10.94 -9.76
C SER A 10 -2.07 9.97 -9.42
N ASN A 11 -1.33 10.24 -8.35
CA ASN A 11 -0.21 9.41 -7.88
C ASN A 11 -0.63 8.00 -7.43
N GLN A 12 -1.81 7.82 -6.83
CA GLN A 12 -2.22 6.50 -6.32
C GLN A 12 -2.59 5.52 -7.44
N PHE A 13 -3.09 6.05 -8.56
CA PHE A 13 -3.44 5.24 -9.72
C PHE A 13 -2.19 4.71 -10.44
N GLU A 14 -1.15 5.55 -10.59
CA GLU A 14 0.14 5.14 -11.15
C GLU A 14 0.80 4.05 -10.29
N ILE A 15 0.80 4.22 -8.97
CA ILE A 15 1.32 3.23 -8.02
C ILE A 15 0.51 1.92 -8.09
N ALA A 16 -0.82 2.00 -8.21
CA ALA A 16 -1.67 0.82 -8.34
C ALA A 16 -1.39 0.03 -9.63
N ASN A 17 -1.11 0.71 -10.75
CA ASN A 17 -0.76 0.06 -12.01
C ASN A 17 0.61 -0.64 -11.97
N GLN A 18 1.46 -0.30 -11.00
CA GLN A 18 2.75 -0.96 -10.79
C GLN A 18 2.66 -2.20 -9.90
N ILE A 19 1.46 -2.52 -9.38
CA ILE A 19 1.24 -3.74 -8.58
C ILE A 19 1.42 -4.96 -9.49
N LYS A 20 2.46 -5.74 -9.23
CA LYS A 20 2.76 -6.97 -9.95
C LYS A 20 2.14 -8.17 -9.25
N LYS A 21 2.02 -9.29 -9.97
CA LYS A 21 1.50 -10.56 -9.45
C LYS A 21 2.11 -10.94 -8.08
N LYS A 22 3.42 -10.81 -7.91
CA LYS A 22 4.11 -11.09 -6.63
C LYS A 22 3.55 -10.30 -5.43
N ASN A 23 3.10 -9.06 -5.65
CA ASN A 23 2.53 -8.23 -4.60
C ASN A 23 1.11 -8.72 -4.27
N ILE A 24 0.35 -9.12 -5.29
CA ILE A 24 -0.99 -9.71 -5.13
C ILE A 24 -0.90 -11.04 -4.38
N ASP A 25 0.07 -11.88 -4.72
CA ASP A 25 0.31 -13.16 -4.05
C ASP A 25 0.66 -12.93 -2.56
N PHE A 26 1.46 -11.91 -2.26
CA PHE A 26 1.76 -11.51 -0.88
C PHE A 26 0.52 -11.00 -0.15
N ILE A 27 -0.25 -10.09 -0.75
CA ILE A 27 -1.51 -9.57 -0.19
C ILE A 27 -2.43 -10.74 0.15
N TYR A 28 -2.64 -11.65 -0.79
CA TYR A 28 -3.48 -12.82 -0.59
C TYR A 28 -2.96 -13.74 0.53
N LYS A 29 -1.65 -13.98 0.60
CA LYS A 29 -1.03 -14.78 1.66
C LYS A 29 -1.27 -14.21 3.05
N VAL A 30 -1.14 -12.88 3.19
CA VAL A 30 -1.25 -12.18 4.47
C VAL A 30 -2.70 -12.03 4.90
N THR A 31 -3.60 -11.73 3.96
CA THR A 31 -5.02 -11.48 4.26
C THR A 31 -5.88 -12.74 4.20
N LYS A 32 -5.32 -13.85 3.68
CA LYS A 32 -6.03 -15.10 3.39
C LYS A 32 -7.25 -14.89 2.49
N GLY A 33 -7.20 -13.89 1.61
CA GLY A 33 -8.33 -13.51 0.76
C GLY A 33 -9.48 -12.81 1.49
N ASN A 34 -9.34 -12.46 2.76
CA ASN A 34 -10.34 -11.68 3.48
C ASN A 34 -10.37 -10.25 2.92
N PHE A 35 -11.51 -9.87 2.33
CA PHE A 35 -11.67 -8.56 1.70
C PHE A 35 -11.47 -7.38 2.66
N ARG A 36 -11.90 -7.51 3.92
CA ARG A 36 -11.72 -6.48 4.94
C ARG A 36 -10.23 -6.28 5.27
N GLU A 37 -9.50 -7.37 5.45
CA GLU A 37 -8.06 -7.31 5.71
C GLU A 37 -7.28 -6.80 4.49
N CYS A 38 -7.66 -7.21 3.27
CA CYS A 38 -7.12 -6.63 2.03
C CYS A 38 -7.32 -5.12 1.98
N SER A 39 -8.53 -4.65 2.26
CA SER A 39 -8.86 -3.22 2.22
C SER A 39 -8.05 -2.44 3.25
N LYS A 40 -7.93 -2.99 4.47
CA LYS A 40 -7.15 -2.40 5.56
C LYS A 40 -5.65 -2.34 5.21
N LEU A 41 -5.10 -3.42 4.66
CA LEU A 41 -3.70 -3.49 4.21
C LEU A 41 -3.41 -2.45 3.12
N MET A 42 -4.25 -2.39 2.09
CA MET A 42 -4.08 -1.45 0.99
C MET A 42 -4.20 -0.01 1.45
N TYR A 43 -5.18 0.30 2.30
CA TYR A 43 -5.35 1.63 2.86
C TYR A 43 -4.11 2.08 3.63
N THR A 44 -3.64 1.23 4.55
CA THR A 44 -2.44 1.49 5.36
C THR A 44 -1.20 1.65 4.48
N THR A 45 -1.08 0.81 3.45
CA THR A 45 0.02 0.93 2.46
C THR A 45 -0.01 2.31 1.82
N PHE A 46 -1.15 2.76 1.30
CA PHE A 46 -1.25 4.08 0.67
C PHE A 46 -0.99 5.25 1.64
N GLU A 47 -1.34 5.13 2.92
CA GLU A 47 -0.96 6.12 3.93
C GLU A 47 0.56 6.22 4.10
N ILE A 48 1.26 5.08 4.10
CA ILE A 48 2.72 5.06 4.14
C ILE A 48 3.30 5.76 2.91
N TYR A 49 2.79 5.48 1.71
CA TYR A 49 3.22 6.18 0.49
C TYR A 49 3.01 7.70 0.61
N GLN A 50 1.85 8.15 1.09
CA GLN A 50 1.55 9.58 1.28
C GLN A 50 2.48 10.24 2.30
N TYR A 51 2.82 9.53 3.39
CA TYR A 51 3.73 10.03 4.41
C TYR A 51 5.14 10.26 3.84
N TYR A 52 5.70 9.27 3.14
CA TYR A 52 7.03 9.39 2.54
C TYR A 52 7.07 10.40 1.40
N GLU A 53 6.03 10.49 0.57
CA GLU A 53 5.96 11.53 -0.47
C GLU A 53 6.03 12.95 0.12
N LYS A 54 5.42 13.18 1.29
CA LYS A 54 5.37 14.50 1.93
C LYS A 54 6.62 14.83 2.76
N HIS A 55 7.19 13.84 3.44
CA HIS A 55 8.24 14.06 4.44
C HIS A 55 9.65 13.68 3.98
N ASP A 56 9.77 12.71 3.06
CA ASP A 56 11.06 12.27 2.54
C ASP A 56 10.92 11.71 1.11
N PRO A 57 10.74 12.60 0.10
CA PRO A 57 10.58 12.20 -1.28
C PRO A 57 11.83 11.52 -1.86
N SER A 58 12.99 11.61 -1.19
CA SER A 58 14.23 10.97 -1.65
C SER A 58 14.19 9.44 -1.52
N GLN A 59 13.43 8.93 -0.55
CA GLN A 59 13.22 7.49 -0.35
C GLN A 59 12.02 6.95 -1.14
N PHE A 60 11.34 7.82 -1.89
CA PHE A 60 10.13 7.51 -2.62
C PHE A 60 10.43 7.36 -4.12
N SER A 61 10.50 6.12 -4.60
CA SER A 61 10.55 5.86 -6.05
C SER A 61 9.13 5.81 -6.60
N ARG A 62 8.79 6.77 -7.46
CA ARG A 62 7.51 6.82 -8.18
C ARG A 62 7.36 5.72 -9.22
N ASP A 63 8.47 5.15 -9.68
CA ASP A 63 8.50 4.23 -10.81
C ASP A 63 8.27 2.76 -10.41
N LYS A 64 8.22 2.47 -9.11
CA LYS A 64 8.08 1.10 -8.62
C LYS A 64 7.32 1.00 -7.30
N PHE A 65 6.30 0.14 -7.32
CA PHE A 65 5.66 -0.33 -6.11
C PHE A 65 6.67 -1.03 -5.18
N SER A 66 6.93 -0.42 -4.03
CA SER A 66 7.82 -0.89 -2.98
C SER A 66 7.17 -2.00 -2.16
N GLN A 67 7.77 -3.19 -2.23
CA GLN A 67 7.41 -4.33 -1.37
C GLN A 67 7.58 -3.98 0.12
N LYS A 68 8.56 -3.14 0.47
CA LYS A 68 8.81 -2.73 1.86
C LYS A 68 7.65 -1.96 2.46
N PHE A 69 6.99 -1.09 1.69
CA PHE A 69 5.81 -0.37 2.18
C PHE A 69 4.62 -1.31 2.41
N LEU A 70 4.48 -2.34 1.59
CA LEU A 70 3.48 -3.38 1.77
C LEU A 70 3.75 -4.25 3.01
N GLU A 71 5.03 -4.58 3.27
CA GLU A 71 5.45 -5.30 4.48
C GLU A 71 5.25 -4.45 5.75
N MET A 72 5.63 -3.17 5.73
CA MET A 72 5.37 -2.25 6.85
C MET A 72 3.86 -2.12 7.14
N ALA A 73 3.04 -2.03 6.09
CA ALA A 73 1.59 -2.03 6.26
C ALA A 73 1.09 -3.35 6.88
N ALA A 74 1.64 -4.49 6.46
CA ALA A 74 1.27 -5.80 6.99
C ALA A 74 1.61 -5.94 8.49
N ILE A 75 2.76 -5.41 8.92
CA ILE A 75 3.15 -5.32 10.33
C ILE A 75 2.19 -4.40 11.08
N ALA A 76 1.93 -3.21 10.54
CA ALA A 76 1.08 -2.20 11.18
C ALA A 76 -0.36 -2.68 11.43
N ILE A 77 -0.91 -3.51 10.55
CA ILE A 77 -2.26 -4.08 10.73
C ILE A 77 -2.29 -5.34 11.59
N GLY A 78 -1.13 -5.85 12.02
CA GLY A 78 -0.98 -7.09 12.81
C GLY A 78 -1.15 -8.37 11.99
N ALA A 79 -0.96 -8.30 10.67
CA ALA A 79 -1.12 -9.46 9.79
C ALA A 79 0.18 -10.25 9.59
N ILE A 80 1.32 -9.64 9.92
CA ILE A 80 2.62 -10.29 10.07
C ILE A 80 3.19 -9.87 11.42
N ASP A 81 3.76 -10.83 12.13
CA ASP A 81 4.56 -10.61 13.34
C ASP A 81 6.04 -10.79 12.96
N VAL A 82 6.92 -9.90 13.46
CA VAL A 82 8.37 -9.90 13.15
C VAL A 82 9.17 -10.04 14.42
#